data_AF-A0A914RHM5-F1
#
_entry.id   AF-A0A914RHM5-F1
#
_cell.length_a   1.000
_cell.length_b   1.000
_cell.length_c   1.000
_cell.angle_alpha   90.00
_cell.angle_beta   90.00
_cell.angle_gamma   90.00
#
_symmetry.space_group_name_H-M   'P 1'
#
loop_
_entity.id
_entity.type
_entity.pdbx_description
1 polymer ?
#
loop_
_entity_poly.entity_id
_entity_poly.type
_entity_poly.pdbx_seq_one_letter_code
_entity_poly.pdbx_strand_id
1 'polypeptide(L)'
;MRLYGVNTILFERLSAIVKAEQERVIGMRRNRFTMSLIVHNESVELWWPNGYGKQRLYVLNASAKLNGEDIHATPIRIGFRRIELVQNLVDSKNQTKGRNFFFKLNGIPIFLKGD
;
A
#
# COMPACT_ATOMS: atom_id res chain seq x y z
N MET A 1 13.40 -28.85 10.42
CA MET A 1 12.05 -28.66 9.86
C MET A 1 12.16 -27.63 8.73
N ARG A 2 12.25 -28.08 7.48
CA ARG A 2 12.38 -27.22 6.28
C ARG A 2 10.99 -26.71 5.92
N LEU A 3 10.79 -25.39 5.88
CA LEU A 3 9.57 -24.79 5.37
C LEU A 3 9.72 -24.64 3.86
N TYR A 4 8.88 -25.36 3.12
CA TYR A 4 8.79 -25.29 1.67
C TYR A 4 8.10 -23.99 1.25
N GLY A 5 8.74 -23.28 0.31
CA GLY A 5 8.26 -22.21 -0.58
C GLY A 5 6.97 -21.46 -0.24
N VAL A 6 7.10 -20.16 0.01
CA VAL A 6 6.00 -19.21 -0.18
C VAL A 6 5.80 -19.05 -1.69
N ASN A 7 4.85 -19.79 -2.25
CA ASN A 7 4.55 -19.73 -3.68
C ASN A 7 3.71 -18.47 -4.00
N THR A 8 4.30 -17.64 -4.85
CA THR A 8 3.70 -16.80 -5.91
C THR A 8 2.28 -16.31 -5.69
N ILE A 9 2.12 -15.01 -5.44
CA ILE A 9 0.87 -14.30 -5.73
C ILE A 9 0.79 -14.12 -7.25
N LEU A 10 -0.15 -14.82 -7.90
CA LEU A 10 -0.46 -14.64 -9.31
C LEU A 10 -1.24 -13.33 -9.50
N PHE A 11 -0.56 -12.31 -10.01
CA PHE A 11 -1.16 -11.18 -10.69
C PHE A 11 -0.67 -11.22 -12.13
N GLU A 12 -1.57 -11.19 -13.12
CA GLU A 12 -1.25 -11.39 -14.54
C GLU A 12 -0.21 -10.39 -15.15
N ARG A 13 0.30 -9.44 -14.38
CA ARG A 13 1.38 -8.52 -14.81
C ARG A 13 2.22 -7.90 -13.68
N LEU A 14 2.26 -8.50 -12.48
CA LEU A 14 3.02 -7.95 -11.35
C LEU A 14 4.09 -8.94 -10.87
N SER A 15 5.33 -8.47 -10.75
CA SER A 15 6.43 -9.23 -10.15
C SER A 15 6.43 -9.06 -8.63
N ALA A 16 6.12 -10.11 -7.88
CA ALA A 16 6.27 -10.12 -6.42
C ALA A 16 7.66 -10.59 -6.00
N ILE A 17 8.38 -9.80 -5.20
CA ILE A 17 9.59 -10.27 -4.52
C ILE A 17 9.21 -10.72 -3.11
N VAL A 18 9.01 -12.02 -2.95
CA VAL A 18 8.69 -12.60 -1.66
C VAL A 18 9.95 -12.66 -0.78
N LYS A 19 10.07 -11.74 0.19
CA LYS A 19 10.99 -11.89 1.32
C LYS A 19 10.18 -12.36 2.51
N ALA A 20 10.53 -13.50 3.10
CA ALA A 20 9.89 -14.02 4.31
C ALA A 20 10.87 -13.94 5.48
N GLU A 21 10.47 -13.28 6.56
CA GLU A 21 11.22 -13.18 7.81
C GLU A 21 10.39 -13.77 8.95
N GLN A 22 10.99 -14.66 9.76
CA GLN A 22 10.32 -15.36 10.85
C GLN A 22 10.78 -14.81 12.20
N GLU A 23 9.91 -14.08 12.89
CA GLU A 23 10.11 -13.74 14.31
C GLU A 23 9.44 -14.81 15.19
N ARG A 24 10.21 -15.45 16.07
CA ARG A 24 9.67 -16.32 17.13
C ARG A 24 9.56 -15.52 18.42
N VAL A 25 8.34 -15.15 18.81
CA VAL A 25 8.08 -14.60 20.15
C VAL A 25 7.81 -15.77 21.10
N ILE A 26 8.70 -16.00 22.06
CA ILE A 26 8.56 -17.05 23.08
C ILE A 26 7.33 -16.73 23.93
N GLY A 27 6.34 -17.63 23.96
CA GLY A 27 5.15 -17.52 24.80
C GLY A 27 3.81 -17.36 24.07
N MET A 28 3.80 -17.03 22.76
CA MET A 28 2.56 -16.90 21.99
C MET A 28 2.71 -17.50 20.58
N ARG A 29 1.87 -18.49 20.21
CA ARG A 29 1.86 -19.20 18.92
C ARG A 29 1.42 -18.34 17.72
N ARG A 30 1.90 -17.11 17.58
CA ARG A 30 1.66 -16.31 16.38
C ARG A 30 2.92 -16.30 15.52
N ASN A 31 2.92 -17.12 14.49
CA ASN A 31 3.88 -16.99 13.40
C ASN A 31 3.50 -15.76 12.57
N ARG A 32 4.34 -14.73 12.57
CA ARG A 32 4.20 -13.58 11.67
C ARG A 32 5.09 -13.79 10.46
N PHE A 33 4.54 -13.55 9.28
CA PHE A 33 5.29 -13.49 8.04
C PHE A 33 5.05 -12.12 7.40
N THR A 34 6.12 -11.43 7.04
CA THR A 34 6.06 -10.22 6.23
C THR A 34 6.38 -10.60 4.79
N MET A 35 5.74 -9.95 3.82
CA MET A 35 6.02 -10.10 2.39
C MET A 35 5.94 -8.73 1.72
N SER A 36 6.82 -8.47 0.75
CA SER A 36 6.82 -7.22 -0.02
C SER A 36 6.41 -7.50 -1.47
N LEU A 37 5.57 -6.63 -2.04
CA LEU A 37 5.18 -6.68 -3.44
C LEU A 37 5.75 -5.43 -4.11
N ILE A 38 6.44 -5.59 -5.24
CA ILE A 38 6.87 -4.47 -6.07
C ILE A 38 5.90 -4.37 -7.24
N VAL A 39 5.24 -3.22 -7.34
CA VAL A 39 4.28 -2.93 -8.40
C VAL A 39 4.83 -1.80 -9.23
N HIS A 40 4.98 -2.05 -10.53
CA HIS A 40 5.42 -1.06 -11.51
C HIS A 40 4.32 -0.02 -11.74
N ASN A 41 4.65 1.26 -11.77
CA ASN A 41 3.63 2.32 -11.90
C ASN A 41 2.83 2.21 -13.21
N GLU A 42 3.47 1.78 -14.30
CA GLU A 42 2.88 1.54 -15.61
C GLU A 42 1.88 0.37 -15.65
N SER A 43 1.85 -0.47 -14.61
CA SER A 43 0.98 -1.64 -14.50
C SER A 43 -0.34 -1.37 -13.77
N VAL A 44 -0.53 -0.16 -13.24
CA VAL A 44 -1.70 0.21 -12.45
C VAL A 44 -2.36 1.51 -12.91
N GLU A 45 -3.68 1.58 -12.80
CA GLU A 45 -4.42 2.83 -12.88
C GLU A 45 -4.49 3.45 -11.48
N LEU A 46 -4.21 4.76 -11.40
CA LEU A 46 -4.28 5.48 -10.14
C LEU A 46 -5.73 5.67 -9.68
N TRP A 47 -5.92 5.60 -8.37
CA TRP A 47 -7.18 5.96 -7.72
C TRP A 47 -7.27 7.48 -7.54
N TRP A 48 -8.44 8.04 -7.86
CA TRP A 48 -8.79 9.46 -7.68
C TRP A 48 -10.06 9.62 -6.86
N PRO A 49 -10.20 10.68 -6.04
CA PRO A 49 -11.42 11.03 -5.33
C PRO A 49 -12.48 11.52 -6.31
N ASN A 50 -13.69 11.74 -5.79
CA ASN A 50 -14.82 12.24 -6.56
C ASN A 50 -14.45 13.56 -7.26
N GLY A 51 -14.74 13.66 -8.56
CA GLY A 51 -14.49 14.85 -9.38
C GLY A 51 -13.07 15.00 -9.94
N TYR A 52 -12.12 14.11 -9.58
CA TYR A 52 -10.72 14.23 -10.04
C TYR A 52 -10.28 13.11 -10.99
N GLY A 53 -11.12 12.11 -11.25
CA GLY A 53 -10.81 11.01 -12.16
C GLY A 53 -11.48 9.70 -11.77
N LYS A 54 -10.91 8.58 -12.24
CA LYS A 54 -11.41 7.23 -11.95
C LYS A 54 -11.07 6.79 -10.52
N GLN A 55 -12.04 6.22 -9.81
CA GLN A 55 -11.85 5.63 -8.48
C GLN A 55 -11.36 4.16 -8.59
N ARG A 56 -10.27 3.87 -9.32
CA ARG A 56 -9.82 2.47 -9.55
C ARG A 56 -9.43 1.78 -8.24
N LEU A 57 -10.06 0.65 -7.96
CA LEU A 57 -9.72 -0.24 -6.86
C LEU A 57 -9.35 -1.63 -7.39
N TYR A 58 -8.49 -2.31 -6.65
CA TYR A 58 -7.99 -3.66 -6.91
C TYR A 58 -8.32 -4.55 -5.71
N VAL A 59 -8.54 -5.83 -5.96
CA VAL A 59 -8.67 -6.84 -4.89
C VAL A 59 -7.30 -7.47 -4.69
N LEU A 60 -6.76 -7.34 -3.49
CA LEU A 60 -5.55 -8.03 -3.07
C LEU A 60 -5.95 -9.34 -2.39
N ASN A 61 -5.59 -10.45 -3.03
CA ASN A 61 -5.69 -11.78 -2.48
C ASN A 61 -4.32 -12.23 -1.98
N ALA A 62 -4.27 -12.80 -0.78
CA ALA A 62 -3.08 -13.43 -0.25
C ALA A 62 -3.42 -14.84 0.21
N SER A 63 -2.54 -15.78 -0.09
CA SER A 63 -2.64 -17.17 0.34
C SER A 63 -1.26 -17.70 0.70
N ALA A 64 -1.24 -18.70 1.58
CA ALA A 64 -0.03 -19.40 1.98
C ALA A 64 -0.32 -20.90 2.04
N LYS A 65 0.70 -21.72 1.80
CA LYS A 65 0.59 -23.16 1.96
C LYS A 65 1.29 -23.58 3.25
N LEU A 66 0.56 -24.21 4.16
CA LEU A 66 1.10 -24.70 5.43
C LEU A 66 0.81 -26.19 5.54
N ASN A 67 1.86 -27.00 5.67
CA ASN A 67 1.74 -28.46 5.79
C ASN A 67 0.90 -29.14 4.69
N GLY A 68 0.88 -28.55 3.49
CA GLY A 68 0.11 -29.07 2.36
C GLY A 68 -1.30 -28.50 2.22
N GLU A 69 -1.80 -27.78 3.23
CA GLU A 69 -3.09 -27.10 3.19
C GLU A 69 -2.94 -25.65 2.71
N ASP A 70 -3.87 -25.22 1.87
CA ASP A 70 -3.96 -23.83 1.42
C ASP A 70 -4.73 -23.00 2.45
N ILE A 71 -4.09 -21.93 2.92
CA ILE A 71 -4.63 -20.95 3.84
C ILE A 71 -4.83 -19.66 3.07
N HIS A 72 -6.04 -19.11 3.14
CA HIS A 72 -6.39 -17.86 2.46
C HIS A 72 -6.56 -16.73 3.48
N ALA A 73 -6.02 -15.57 3.14
CA ALA A 73 -6.34 -14.33 3.84
C ALA A 73 -7.69 -13.80 3.35
N THR A 74 -8.35 -13.02 4.20
CA THR A 74 -9.51 -12.22 3.77
C THR A 74 -9.08 -11.24 2.69
N PRO A 75 -9.72 -11.25 1.51
CA PRO A 75 -9.41 -10.31 0.44
C PRO A 75 -9.61 -8.86 0.91
N ILE A 76 -8.71 -7.97 0.52
CA ILE A 76 -8.84 -6.54 0.80
C ILE A 76 -8.89 -5.73 -0.49
N ARG A 77 -9.62 -4.62 -0.48
CA ARG A 77 -9.64 -3.68 -1.60
C ARG A 77 -8.58 -2.60 -1.38
N ILE A 78 -7.75 -2.37 -2.38
CA ILE A 78 -6.68 -1.37 -2.36
C ILE A 78 -6.81 -0.42 -3.55
N GLY A 79 -6.32 0.81 -3.41
CA GLY A 79 -6.21 1.79 -4.49
C GLY A 79 -4.80 2.37 -4.52
N PHE A 80 -4.19 2.44 -5.69
CA PHE A 80 -2.85 3.03 -5.85
C PHE A 80 -2.97 4.55 -5.98
N ARG A 81 -2.44 5.28 -5.00
CA ARG A 81 -2.38 6.74 -5.03
C ARG A 81 -1.20 7.24 -4.20
N ARG A 82 -0.68 8.40 -4.55
CA ARG A 82 0.26 9.17 -3.73
C ARG A 82 -0.49 10.32 -3.08
N ILE A 83 -0.47 10.42 -1.75
CA ILE A 83 -1.02 11.58 -1.04
C ILE A 83 0.08 12.24 -0.23
N GLU A 84 0.16 13.56 -0.31
CA GLU A 84 1.16 14.38 0.37
C GLU A 84 0.47 15.53 1.08
N LEU A 85 0.78 15.74 2.36
CA LEU A 85 0.41 16.95 3.09
C LEU A 85 1.51 18.00 2.92
N VAL A 86 1.16 19.17 2.39
CA VAL A 86 2.09 20.27 2.14
C VAL A 86 1.97 21.30 3.25
N GLN A 87 3.07 21.48 4.01
CA GLN A 87 3.17 22.39 5.16
C GLN A 87 4.43 23.29 5.16
N ASN A 88 4.96 23.60 3.99
CA ASN A 88 6.08 24.53 3.85
C ASN A 88 5.67 25.96 4.24
N LEU A 89 6.66 26.78 4.62
CA LEU A 89 6.45 28.21 4.87
C LEU A 89 5.89 28.88 3.61
N VAL A 90 4.92 29.77 3.79
CA VAL A 90 4.40 30.61 2.70
C VAL A 90 5.52 31.50 2.15
N ASP A 91 6.34 32.02 3.05
CA ASP A 91 7.51 32.84 2.75
C ASP A 91 8.72 32.25 3.51
N SER A 92 9.71 31.74 2.78
CA SER A 92 10.88 31.09 3.38
C SER A 92 11.73 32.05 4.22
N LYS A 93 11.60 33.36 4.01
CA LYS A 93 12.33 34.40 4.74
C LYS A 93 11.51 35.00 5.89
N ASN A 94 10.20 34.73 5.94
CA ASN A 94 9.32 35.31 6.95
C ASN A 94 8.35 34.27 7.54
N GLN A 95 8.73 33.74 8.70
CA GLN A 95 7.98 32.70 9.41
C GLN A 95 6.64 33.19 9.98
N THR A 96 6.45 34.51 10.18
CA THR A 96 5.22 35.04 10.78
C THR A 96 4.03 35.04 9.80
N LYS A 97 4.30 34.89 8.50
CA LYS A 97 3.26 34.74 7.46
C LYS A 97 2.61 33.36 7.43
N GLY A 98 3.09 32.42 8.25
CA GLY A 98 2.50 31.08 8.38
C GLY A 98 2.97 30.08 7.31
N ARG A 99 2.19 29.03 7.16
CA ARG A 99 2.50 27.85 6.34
C ARG A 99 1.35 27.54 5.39
N ASN A 100 1.69 26.97 4.24
CA ASN A 100 0.71 26.30 3.41
C ASN A 100 0.07 25.16 4.21
N PHE A 101 -1.18 24.84 3.91
CA PHE A 101 -1.84 23.65 4.44
C PHE A 101 -2.81 23.12 3.39
N PHE A 102 -2.34 22.18 2.58
CA PHE A 102 -3.18 21.52 1.58
C PHE A 102 -2.63 20.14 1.24
N PHE A 103 -3.44 19.31 0.59
CA PHE A 103 -3.01 18.00 0.12
C PHE A 103 -2.68 18.04 -1.37
N LYS A 104 -1.65 17.31 -1.77
CA LYS A 104 -1.46 16.90 -3.16
C LYS A 104 -1.85 15.44 -3.29
N LEU A 105 -2.62 15.12 -4.32
CA LEU A 105 -2.95 13.77 -4.69
C LEU A 105 -2.40 13.49 -6.08
N ASN A 106 -1.58 12.43 -6.20
CA ASN A 106 -0.90 12.05 -7.43
C ASN A 106 -0.15 13.23 -8.06
N GLY A 107 0.44 14.10 -7.21
CA GLY A 107 1.17 15.31 -7.62
C GLY A 107 0.31 16.57 -7.80
N ILE A 108 -1.02 16.46 -7.83
CA ILE A 108 -1.94 17.58 -8.09
C ILE A 108 -2.51 18.11 -6.76
N PRO A 109 -2.41 19.42 -6.46
CA PRO A 109 -3.09 20.01 -5.30
C PRO A 109 -4.60 19.75 -5.35
N ILE A 110 -5.17 19.27 -4.26
CA ILE A 110 -6.61 19.01 -4.13
C ILE A 110 -7.22 19.92 -3.06
N PHE A 111 -8.38 20.47 -3.36
CA PHE A 111 -9.19 21.18 -2.38
C PHE A 111 -10.11 20.19 -1.67
N LEU A 112 -9.98 20.08 -0.35
CA LEU A 112 -10.84 19.23 0.46
C LEU A 112 -12.16 19.95 0.72
N LYS A 113 -13.27 19.31 0.37
CA LYS A 113 -14.63 19.72 0.73
C LYS A 113 -15.20 18.65 1.64
N GLY A 114 -15.72 19.06 2.78
CA GLY A 114 -16.38 18.20 3.77
C GLY A 114 -17.24 19.08 4.67
N ASP A 115 -18.23 18.45 5.27
CA ASP A 115 -19.15 19.06 6.24
C ASP A 115 -18.83 18.52 7.65
#